data_AF-A0A8X6GT89-F1
#
_entry.id   AF-A0A8X6GT89-F1
#
_cell.length_a   1.000
_cell.length_b   1.000
_cell.length_c   1.000
_cell.angle_alpha   90.00
_cell.angle_beta   90.00
_cell.angle_gamma   90.00
#
_symmetry.space_group_name_H-M   'P 1'
#
loop_
_entity.id
_entity.type
_entity.pdbx_description
1 polymer ?
#
loop_
_entity_poly.entity_id
_entity_poly.type
_entity_poly.pdbx_seq_one_letter_code
_entity_poly.pdbx_strand_id
1 'polypeptide(L)'
;MDKLNRSKRAVKGTITKLETFVEESRNHTPTKLYIKLKRVQEMNKKIDELKDQYYETKDISDIELAEIEADLQEMEDRLEDLEVRIEIFSIL
;
A
#
# COMPACT_ATOMS: atom_id res chain seq x y z
N MET A 1 -7.45 -10.24 -16.06
CA MET A 1 -7.62 -8.86 -15.56
C MET A 1 -8.35 -8.74 -14.22
N ASP A 2 -9.57 -9.26 -14.10
CA ASP A 2 -10.39 -9.11 -12.87
C ASP A 2 -9.71 -9.50 -11.55
N LYS A 3 -8.92 -10.56 -11.54
CA LYS A 3 -8.20 -11.00 -10.32
C LYS A 3 -7.19 -9.95 -9.85
N LEU A 4 -6.41 -9.38 -10.77
CA LEU A 4 -5.42 -8.34 -10.46
C LEU A 4 -6.11 -7.07 -9.97
N ASN A 5 -7.19 -6.64 -10.65
CA ASN A 5 -7.95 -5.46 -10.25
C ASN A 5 -8.61 -5.63 -8.86
N ARG A 6 -9.10 -6.83 -8.53
CA ARG A 6 -9.58 -7.15 -7.17
C ARG A 6 -8.45 -7.12 -6.14
N SER A 7 -7.29 -7.65 -6.48
CA SER A 7 -6.10 -7.63 -5.61
C SER A 7 -5.64 -6.19 -5.36
N LYS A 8 -5.48 -5.37 -6.41
CA LYS A 8 -5.17 -3.93 -6.32
C LYS A 8 -6.16 -3.20 -5.40
N ARG A 9 -7.47 -3.40 -5.59
CA ARG A 9 -8.50 -2.80 -4.71
C ARG A 9 -8.37 -3.26 -3.25
N ALA A 10 -8.05 -4.52 -3.01
CA ALA A 10 -7.84 -5.04 -1.65
C ALA A 10 -6.60 -4.44 -0.97
N VAL A 11 -5.51 -4.23 -1.72
CA VAL A 11 -4.33 -3.51 -1.22
C VAL A 11 -4.69 -2.06 -0.92
N LYS A 12 -5.30 -1.32 -1.86
CA LYS A 12 -5.74 0.08 -1.66
C LYS A 12 -6.64 0.22 -0.43
N GLY A 13 -7.60 -0.69 -0.24
CA GLY A 13 -8.47 -0.72 0.93
C GLY A 13 -7.75 -1.07 2.24
N THR A 14 -6.63 -1.80 2.19
CA THR A 14 -5.79 -2.05 3.37
C THR A 14 -4.96 -0.81 3.73
N ILE A 15 -4.42 -0.11 2.73
CA ILE A 15 -3.70 1.17 2.93
C ILE A 15 -4.62 2.18 3.61
N THR A 16 -5.85 2.35 3.13
CA THR A 16 -6.83 3.26 3.77
C THR A 16 -7.10 2.92 5.22
N LYS A 17 -7.15 1.63 5.59
CA LYS A 17 -7.30 1.23 7.00
C LYS A 17 -6.06 1.54 7.85
N LEU A 18 -4.87 1.51 7.25
CA LEU A 18 -3.63 1.89 7.92
C LEU A 18 -3.60 3.42 8.15
N GLU A 19 -4.00 4.20 7.15
CA GLU A 19 -4.15 5.66 7.26
C GLU A 19 -5.08 6.05 8.41
N THR A 20 -6.29 5.50 8.45
CA THR A 20 -7.22 5.74 9.55
C THR A 20 -6.62 5.36 10.92
N PHE A 21 -5.92 4.23 10.99
CA PHE A 21 -5.27 3.81 12.23
C PHE A 21 -4.20 4.82 12.69
N VAL A 22 -3.39 5.34 11.77
CA VAL A 22 -2.31 6.30 12.05
C VAL A 22 -2.86 7.68 12.39
N GLU A 23 -4.00 8.09 11.85
CA GLU A 23 -4.68 9.33 12.25
C GLU A 23 -5.16 9.30 13.71
N GLU A 24 -5.57 8.12 14.19
CA GLU A 24 -6.01 7.89 15.58
C GLU A 24 -4.84 7.67 16.57
N SER A 25 -3.59 7.87 16.14
CA SER A 25 -2.39 7.28 16.78
C SER A 25 -1.87 7.90 18.06
N ARG A 26 -2.37 9.05 18.51
CA ARG A 26 -1.94 9.65 19.79
C ARG A 26 -2.12 8.74 21.01
N ASN A 27 -2.84 7.63 20.87
CA ASN A 27 -3.15 6.67 21.93
C ASN A 27 -2.64 5.23 21.65
N HIS A 28 -1.86 4.99 20.59
CA HIS A 28 -1.41 3.64 20.26
C HIS A 28 -0.14 3.25 21.01
N THR A 29 -0.06 1.99 21.42
CA THR A 29 1.15 1.45 22.05
C THR A 29 2.24 1.19 21.00
N PRO A 30 3.53 1.25 21.37
CA PRO A 30 4.63 0.93 20.46
C PRO A 30 4.49 -0.44 19.79
N THR A 31 3.98 -1.44 20.52
CA THR A 31 3.71 -2.77 19.96
C THR A 31 2.66 -2.73 18.83
N LYS A 32 1.59 -1.94 18.98
CA LYS A 32 0.58 -1.81 17.91
C LYS A 32 1.17 -1.12 16.69
N LEU A 33 1.96 -0.07 16.89
CA LEU A 33 2.65 0.66 15.82
C LEU A 33 3.61 -0.26 15.05
N TYR A 34 4.43 -1.05 15.76
CA TYR A 34 5.33 -2.02 15.14
C TYR A 34 4.61 -3.07 14.28
N ILE A 35 3.46 -3.58 14.73
CA ILE A 35 2.64 -4.51 13.94
C ILE A 35 2.14 -3.82 12.66
N LYS A 36 1.77 -2.54 12.72
CA LYS A 36 1.34 -1.79 11.52
C LYS A 36 2.49 -1.50 10.57
N LEU A 37 3.68 -1.22 11.07
CA LEU A 37 4.88 -1.07 10.23
C LEU A 37 5.15 -2.32 9.40
N LYS A 38 5.09 -3.51 10.03
CA LYS A 38 5.18 -4.78 9.29
C LYS A 38 4.11 -4.90 8.21
N ARG A 39 2.89 -4.43 8.52
CA ARG A 39 1.79 -4.47 7.56
C ARG A 39 2.00 -3.51 6.38
N VAL A 40 2.63 -2.35 6.59
CA VAL A 40 3.07 -1.43 5.53
C VAL A 40 4.07 -2.12 4.60
N GLN A 41 5.11 -2.73 5.16
CA GLN A 41 6.13 -3.46 4.41
C GLN A 41 5.54 -4.64 3.60
N GLU A 42 4.58 -5.37 4.18
CA GLU A 42 3.83 -6.39 3.46
C GLU A 42 3.02 -5.83 2.28
N MET A 43 2.48 -4.62 2.39
CA MET A 43 1.73 -4.00 1.29
C MET A 43 2.65 -3.49 0.19
N ASN A 44 3.82 -2.92 0.52
CA ASN A 44 4.84 -2.54 -0.46
C ASN A 44 5.22 -3.74 -1.34
N LYS A 45 5.55 -4.88 -0.72
CA LYS A 45 5.85 -6.10 -1.47
C LYS A 45 4.70 -6.55 -2.38
N LYS A 46 3.44 -6.39 -1.95
CA LYS A 46 2.29 -6.74 -2.79
C LYS A 46 2.11 -5.78 -3.97
N ILE A 47 2.51 -4.52 -3.83
CA ILE A 47 2.50 -3.58 -4.95
C ILE A 47 3.55 -3.99 -5.98
N ASP A 48 4.77 -4.34 -5.54
CA ASP A 48 5.81 -4.87 -6.44
C ASP A 48 5.31 -6.11 -7.19
N GLU A 49 4.73 -7.07 -6.48
CA GLU A 49 4.14 -8.28 -7.08
C GLU A 49 3.00 -7.96 -8.06
N LEU A 50 2.22 -6.91 -7.80
CA LEU A 50 1.17 -6.45 -8.72
C LEU A 50 1.79 -5.83 -9.97
N LYS A 51 2.79 -4.95 -9.83
CA LYS A 51 3.49 -4.33 -10.97
C LYS A 51 3.99 -5.41 -11.93
N ASP A 52 4.72 -6.39 -11.43
CA ASP A 52 5.23 -7.51 -12.23
C ASP A 52 4.10 -8.24 -12.96
N GLN A 53 3.01 -8.57 -12.25
CA GLN A 53 1.86 -9.28 -12.85
C GLN A 53 1.12 -8.47 -13.91
N TYR A 54 1.05 -7.14 -13.75
CA TYR A 54 0.45 -6.26 -14.74
C TYR A 54 1.33 -6.17 -16.00
N TYR A 55 2.65 -6.04 -15.87
CA TYR A 55 3.59 -6.05 -16.99
C TYR A 55 3.62 -7.36 -17.77
N GLU A 56 3.37 -8.50 -17.10
CA GLU A 56 3.29 -9.82 -17.75
C GLU A 56 1.95 -10.07 -18.47
N THR A 57 0.96 -9.20 -18.29
CA THR A 57 -0.36 -9.37 -18.92
C THR A 57 -0.31 -9.01 -20.40
N LYS A 58 -0.57 -9.98 -21.28
CA LYS A 58 -0.45 -9.81 -22.75
C LYS A 58 -1.52 -8.95 -23.40
N ASP A 59 -2.69 -8.81 -22.78
CA ASP A 59 -3.88 -8.17 -23.36
C ASP A 59 -4.25 -6.86 -22.64
N ILE A 60 -3.25 -6.14 -22.13
CA ILE A 60 -3.43 -4.80 -21.54
C ILE A 60 -3.00 -3.75 -22.54
N SER A 61 -3.81 -2.71 -22.74
CA SER A 61 -3.40 -1.58 -23.59
C SER A 61 -2.39 -0.69 -22.85
N ASP A 62 -1.57 0.05 -23.60
CA ASP A 62 -0.61 1.00 -23.02
C ASP A 62 -1.29 2.07 -22.14
N ILE A 63 -2.51 2.49 -22.51
CA ILE A 63 -3.29 3.46 -21.74
C ILE A 63 -3.73 2.85 -20.40
N GLU A 64 -4.28 1.64 -20.42
CA GLU A 64 -4.68 0.94 -19.19
C GLU A 64 -3.49 0.63 -18.30
N LEU A 65 -2.34 0.25 -18.88
CA LEU A 65 -1.12 0.00 -18.15
C LEU A 65 -0.61 1.27 -17.46
N ALA A 66 -0.59 2.41 -18.17
CA ALA A 66 -0.21 3.70 -17.60
C ALA A 66 -1.13 4.14 -16.45
N GLU A 67 -2.44 3.93 -16.57
CA GLU A 67 -3.40 4.20 -15.49
C GLU A 67 -3.14 3.31 -14.27
N ILE A 68 -2.82 2.03 -14.49
CA ILE A 68 -2.49 1.09 -13.42
C ILE A 68 -1.18 1.46 -12.74
N GLU A 69 -0.15 1.84 -13.49
CA GLU A 69 1.13 2.29 -12.95
C GLU A 69 0.96 3.53 -12.08
N ALA A 70 0.18 4.52 -12.54
CA ALA A 70 -0.13 5.71 -11.77
C ALA A 70 -0.87 5.37 -10.47
N ASP A 71 -1.86 4.47 -10.53
CA ASP A 71 -2.58 3.98 -9.34
C ASP A 71 -1.65 3.27 -8.34
N LEU A 72 -0.71 2.45 -8.82
CA LEU A 72 0.22 1.71 -7.96
C LEU A 72 1.27 2.65 -7.37
N GLN A 73 1.73 3.65 -8.11
CA GLN A 73 2.64 4.69 -7.61
C GLN A 73 1.98 5.52 -6.51
N GLU A 74 0.73 5.96 -6.72
CA GLU A 74 -0.05 6.66 -5.67
C GLU A 74 -0.10 5.83 -4.38
N MET A 75 -0.27 4.51 -4.50
CA MET A 75 -0.31 3.61 -3.35
C MET A 75 1.04 3.45 -2.65
N GLU A 76 2.15 3.48 -3.38
CA GLU A 76 3.50 3.46 -2.80
C GLU A 76 3.81 4.74 -2.04
N ASP A 77 3.55 5.90 -2.64
CA ASP A 77 3.78 7.20 -2.02
C ASP A 77 3.02 7.30 -0.67
N ARG A 78 1.79 6.76 -0.64
CA ARG A 78 0.99 6.69 0.59
C ARG A 78 1.57 5.73 1.63
N LEU A 79 2.16 4.62 1.21
CA LEU A 79 2.82 3.68 2.13
C LEU A 79 4.13 4.25 2.69
N GLU A 80 4.87 5.02 1.91
CA GLU A 80 6.06 5.75 2.36
C GLU A 80 5.71 6.78 3.45
N ASP A 81 4.67 7.60 3.25
CA ASP A 81 4.18 8.53 4.28
C ASP A 81 3.77 7.79 5.58
N LEU A 82 3.08 6.65 5.44
CA LEU A 82 2.68 5.83 6.59
C LEU A 82 3.87 5.26 7.35
N GLU A 83 4.88 4.75 6.64
CA GLU A 83 6.10 4.22 7.25
C GLU A 83 6.78 5.30 8.11
N VAL A 84 7.04 6.47 7.52
CA VAL A 84 7.65 7.61 8.21
C VAL A 84 6.84 8.02 9.44
N ARG A 85 5.52 8.17 9.31
CA ARG A 85 4.66 8.58 10.43
C ARG A 85 4.64 7.55 11.56
N ILE A 86 4.54 6.26 11.23
CA ILE A 86 4.56 5.19 12.23
C ILE A 86 5.90 5.15 12.97
N GLU A 87 7.01 5.31 12.25
CA GLU A 87 8.33 5.37 12.85
C GLU A 87 8.47 6.56 13.81
N ILE A 88 8.03 7.75 13.41
CA ILE A 88 8.01 8.95 14.28
C ILE A 88 7.21 8.70 15.55
N PHE A 89 6.02 8.09 15.46
CA PHE A 89 5.21 7.78 16.64
C PHE A 89 5.78 6.64 17.50
N SER A 90 6.72 5.84 16.97
CA SER A 90 7.33 4.73 17.70
C SER A 90 8.55 5.14 18.54
N ILE A 91 9.12 6.32 18.25
CA ILE A 91 10.30 6.89 18.95
C ILE A 91 9.98 8.04 19.91
N LEU A 92 8.73 8.54 19.91
CA LEU A 92 8.20 9.54 20.83
C LEU A 92 7.46 8.87 22.01
#